data_AF-A0A813L1S3-F1
#
_entry.id   AF-A0A813L1S3-F1
#
_cell.length_a   1.000
_cell.length_b   1.000
_cell.length_c   1.000
_cell.angle_alpha   90.00
_cell.angle_beta   90.00
_cell.angle_gamma   90.00
#
_symmetry.space_group_name_H-M   'P 1'
#
loop_
_entity.id
_entity.type
_entity.pdbx_description
1 polymer ?
#
loop_
_entity_poly.entity_id
_entity_poly.type
_entity_poly.pdbx_seq_one_letter_code
_entity_poly.pdbx_strand_id
1 'polypeptide(L)'
;ADVVALRSDSEWRERYHEGLALVAASWGWDVAACSRIEPPAPGMAYSGWDVRLAKMCRSLYLFEEDTLLSSMQTFAREVQQKEKGGASFFYGRICLDELLYFQLPRR
;
A
#
# COMPACT_ATOMS: atom_id res chain seq x y z
N ALA A 1 -1.88 -17.60 -14.25
CA ALA A 1 -2.43 -18.80 -13.57
C ALA A 1 -2.59 -18.52 -12.09
N ASP A 2 -1.50 -18.19 -11.38
CA ASP A 2 -1.50 -18.04 -9.91
C ASP A 2 -2.36 -16.89 -9.39
N VAL A 3 -2.29 -15.71 -10.02
CA VAL A 3 -3.12 -14.56 -9.62
C VAL A 3 -4.61 -14.89 -9.67
N VAL A 4 -5.07 -15.57 -10.72
CA VAL A 4 -6.47 -15.97 -10.85
C VAL A 4 -6.86 -16.97 -9.76
N ALA A 5 -6.00 -17.97 -9.52
CA ALA A 5 -6.23 -18.97 -8.47
C ALA A 5 -6.35 -18.32 -7.07
N LEU A 6 -5.41 -17.44 -6.72
CA LEU A 6 -5.40 -16.74 -5.43
C LEU A 6 -6.57 -15.75 -5.28
N ARG A 7 -7.02 -15.11 -6.36
CA ARG A 7 -8.21 -14.22 -6.33
C ARG A 7 -9.50 -14.98 -6.02
N SER A 8 -9.57 -16.24 -6.44
CA SER A 8 -10.73 -17.10 -6.19
C SER A 8 -10.71 -17.77 -4.82
N ASP A 9 -9.62 -17.66 -4.07
CA ASP A 9 -9.46 -18.20 -2.72
C ASP A 9 -9.81 -17.13 -1.67
N SER A 10 -10.97 -17.28 -1.02
CA SER A 10 -11.45 -16.32 -0.02
C SER A 10 -10.61 -16.31 1.26
N GLU A 11 -10.16 -17.48 1.74
CA GLU A 11 -9.36 -17.58 2.97
C GLU A 11 -7.99 -16.93 2.76
N TRP A 12 -7.39 -17.14 1.59
CA TRP A 12 -6.15 -16.47 1.22
C TRP A 12 -6.32 -14.96 1.14
N ARG A 13 -7.41 -14.47 0.51
CA ARG A 13 -7.69 -13.02 0.39
C ARG A 13 -7.89 -12.35 1.74
N GLU A 14 -8.67 -12.96 2.63
CA GLU A 14 -8.90 -12.42 3.98
C GLU A 14 -7.58 -12.24 4.74
N ARG A 15 -6.71 -13.27 4.73
CA ARG A 15 -5.39 -13.19 5.36
C ARG A 15 -4.47 -12.19 4.69
N TYR A 16 -4.55 -12.06 3.37
CA TYR A 16 -3.79 -11.07 2.61
C TYR A 16 -4.21 -9.64 2.99
N HIS A 17 -5.52 -9.38 3.07
CA HIS A 17 -6.05 -8.08 3.50
C HIS A 17 -5.69 -7.77 4.95
N GLU A 18 -5.78 -8.75 5.85
CA GLU A 18 -5.35 -8.60 7.25
C GLU A 18 -3.86 -8.22 7.32
N GLY A 19 -2.99 -8.96 6.63
CA GLY A 19 -1.55 -8.67 6.61
C GLY A 19 -1.26 -7.26 6.06
N LEU A 20 -1.98 -6.84 5.03
CA LEU A 20 -1.87 -5.49 4.48
C LEU A 20 -2.30 -4.43 5.51
N ALA A 21 -3.43 -4.62 6.18
CA ALA A 21 -3.93 -3.72 7.20
C ALA A 21 -2.96 -3.60 8.38
N LEU A 22 -2.38 -4.71 8.84
CA LEU A 22 -1.40 -4.72 9.92
C LEU A 22 -0.13 -3.93 9.57
N VAL A 23 0.40 -4.10 8.35
CA VAL A 23 1.57 -3.33 7.89
C VAL A 23 1.25 -1.84 7.80
N ALA A 24 0.11 -1.47 7.20
CA ALA A 24 -0.32 -0.09 7.10
C ALA A 24 -0.54 0.54 8.48
N ALA A 25 -1.19 -0.17 9.40
CA ALA A 25 -1.40 0.27 10.76
C ALA A 25 -0.07 0.46 11.50
N SER A 26 0.92 -0.39 11.28
CA SER A 26 2.28 -0.20 11.84
C SER A 26 2.96 1.09 11.36
N TRP A 27 2.53 1.63 10.22
CA TRP A 27 2.98 2.93 9.69
C TRP A 27 2.01 4.08 10.01
N GLY A 28 0.97 3.81 10.79
CA GLY A 28 -0.03 4.80 11.21
C GLY A 28 -1.08 5.12 10.17
N TRP A 29 -1.36 4.18 9.27
CA TRP A 29 -2.42 4.30 8.28
C TRP A 29 -3.53 3.28 8.51
N ASP A 30 -4.76 3.77 8.61
CA ASP A 30 -5.96 2.93 8.56
C ASP A 30 -6.37 2.78 7.09
N VAL A 31 -6.20 1.58 6.55
CA VAL A 31 -6.51 1.30 5.14
C VAL A 31 -7.99 1.42 4.86
N ALA A 32 -8.86 1.00 5.79
CA ALA A 32 -10.30 1.02 5.62
C ALA A 32 -10.85 2.46 5.74
N ALA A 33 -10.36 3.23 6.70
CA ALA A 33 -10.73 4.64 6.86
C ALA A 33 -10.02 5.56 5.87
N CYS A 34 -8.99 5.08 5.18
CA CYS A 34 -8.15 5.85 4.26
C CYS A 34 -7.59 7.13 4.92
N SER A 35 -7.07 6.99 6.14
CA SER A 35 -6.63 8.11 6.96
C SER A 35 -5.52 7.72 7.94
N ARG A 36 -4.90 8.72 8.57
CA ARG A 36 -3.94 8.50 9.66
C ARG A 36 -4.65 8.01 10.92
N ILE A 37 -4.01 7.06 11.61
CA ILE A 37 -4.45 6.62 12.93
C ILE A 37 -3.97 7.66 13.96
N GLU A 38 -4.92 8.26 14.67
CA GLU A 38 -4.65 9.31 15.66
C GLU A 38 -5.28 8.96 17.02
N PRO A 39 -4.54 9.12 18.14
CA PRO A 39 -3.12 9.46 18.21
C PRO A 39 -2.23 8.28 17.77
N PRO A 40 -1.01 8.53 17.24
CA PRO A 40 -0.10 7.46 16.88
C PRO A 40 0.37 6.70 18.12
N ALA A 41 0.36 5.37 18.04
CA ALA A 41 0.94 4.52 19.08
C ALA A 41 2.49 4.59 19.06
N PRO A 42 3.17 4.29 20.18
CA PRO A 42 4.64 4.24 20.20
C PRO A 42 5.20 3.32 19.11
N GLY A 43 6.12 3.84 18.29
CA GLY A 43 6.75 3.11 17.18
C GLY A 43 5.96 3.11 15.87
N MET A 44 4.76 3.69 15.84
CA MET A 44 3.91 3.81 14.66
C MET A 44 4.41 4.93 13.75
N ALA A 45 5.19 4.60 12.73
CA ALA A 45 5.73 5.57 11.78
C ALA A 45 6.21 4.91 10.48
N TYR A 46 6.10 5.66 9.38
CA TYR A 46 6.77 5.28 8.15
C TYR A 46 8.30 5.42 8.31
N SER A 47 9.03 4.35 8.01
CA SER A 47 10.49 4.25 8.25
C SER A 47 11.30 3.97 6.98
N GLY A 48 10.85 4.49 5.83
CA GLY A 48 11.61 4.43 4.57
C GLY A 48 11.54 3.08 3.84
N TRP A 49 10.50 2.27 4.11
CA TRP A 49 10.30 0.97 3.46
C TRP A 49 9.63 1.09 2.08
N ASP A 50 10.19 1.95 1.21
CA ASP A 50 9.68 2.26 -0.14
C ASP A 50 9.36 0.99 -0.94
N VAL A 51 10.27 0.02 -0.93
CA VAL A 51 10.11 -1.26 -1.63
C VAL A 51 8.91 -2.08 -1.14
N ARG A 52 8.58 -2.02 0.16
CA ARG A 52 7.45 -2.76 0.73
C ARG A 52 6.14 -2.11 0.30
N LEU A 53 6.05 -0.78 0.40
CA LEU A 53 4.89 -0.03 -0.06
C LEU A 53 4.63 -0.24 -1.56
N ALA A 54 5.68 -0.16 -2.39
CA ALA A 54 5.56 -0.39 -3.83
C ALA A 54 5.07 -1.81 -4.16
N LYS A 55 5.59 -2.84 -3.46
CA LYS A 55 5.13 -4.23 -3.62
C LYS A 55 3.68 -4.42 -3.19
N MET A 56 3.24 -3.75 -2.14
CA MET A 56 1.83 -3.77 -1.71
C MET A 56 0.94 -3.17 -2.79
N CYS A 57 1.23 -1.96 -3.29
CA CYS A 57 0.46 -1.34 -4.37
C CYS A 57 0.43 -2.20 -5.64
N ARG A 58 1.57 -2.78 -6.03
CA ARG A 58 1.65 -3.67 -7.20
C ARG A 58 0.82 -4.94 -7.01
N SER A 59 0.81 -5.51 -5.81
CA SER A 59 0.01 -6.71 -5.50
C SER A 59 -1.49 -6.39 -5.58
N LEU A 60 -1.92 -5.28 -4.97
CA LEU A 60 -3.32 -4.81 -5.05
C LEU A 60 -3.75 -4.56 -6.50
N TYR A 61 -2.86 -3.98 -7.31
CA TYR A 61 -3.08 -3.82 -8.74
C TYR A 61 -3.27 -5.15 -9.47
N LEU A 62 -2.40 -6.14 -9.22
CA LEU A 62 -2.50 -7.48 -9.82
C LEU A 62 -3.79 -8.22 -9.40
N PHE A 63 -4.24 -8.01 -8.17
CA PHE A 63 -5.47 -8.59 -7.65
C PHE A 63 -6.74 -7.79 -7.99
N GLU A 64 -6.59 -6.63 -8.63
CA GLU A 64 -7.65 -5.69 -8.99
C GLU A 64 -8.49 -5.22 -7.78
N GLU A 65 -7.82 -5.01 -6.64
CA GLU A 65 -8.43 -4.55 -5.38
C GLU A 65 -8.48 -3.00 -5.35
N ASP A 66 -9.39 -2.41 -6.12
CA ASP A 66 -9.44 -0.96 -6.41
C ASP A 66 -9.47 -0.07 -5.17
N THR A 67 -10.34 -0.37 -4.19
CA THR A 67 -10.50 0.43 -2.97
C THR A 67 -9.25 0.42 -2.11
N LEU A 68 -8.66 -0.77 -1.92
CA LEU A 68 -7.43 -0.92 -1.16
C LEU A 68 -6.25 -0.26 -1.87
N LEU A 69 -6.17 -0.40 -3.21
CA LEU A 69 -5.13 0.25 -4.01
C LEU A 69 -5.21 1.77 -3.87
N SER A 70 -6.40 2.34 -3.99
CA SER A 70 -6.65 3.77 -3.83
C SER A 70 -6.26 4.28 -2.45
N SER A 71 -6.58 3.52 -1.39
CA SER A 71 -6.18 3.85 -0.02
C SER A 71 -4.66 3.84 0.16
N MET A 72 -3.98 2.80 -0.31
CA MET A 72 -2.51 2.72 -0.22
C MET A 72 -1.80 3.77 -1.09
N GLN A 73 -2.37 4.16 -2.23
CA GLN A 73 -1.85 5.25 -3.04
C GLN A 73 -2.04 6.61 -2.36
N THR A 74 -3.14 6.80 -1.64
CA THR A 74 -3.35 8.01 -0.82
C THR A 74 -2.32 8.07 0.30
N PHE A 75 -2.09 6.96 1.00
CA PHE A 75 -1.02 6.86 1.97
C PHE A 75 0.34 7.18 1.36
N ALA A 76 0.65 6.64 0.18
CA ALA A 76 1.92 6.92 -0.49
C ALA A 76 2.11 8.40 -0.83
N ARG A 77 1.06 9.09 -1.27
CA ARG A 77 1.12 10.55 -1.51
C ARG A 77 1.34 11.31 -0.22
N GLU A 78 0.70 10.90 0.88
CA GLU A 78 0.98 11.47 2.20
C GLU A 78 2.44 11.28 2.60
N VAL A 79 2.96 10.05 2.46
CA VAL A 79 4.36 9.72 2.75
C VAL A 79 5.32 10.57 1.93
N GLN A 80 5.03 10.71 0.64
CA GLN A 80 5.82 11.54 -0.25
C GLN A 80 5.85 12.99 0.23
N GLN A 81 4.70 13.54 0.63
CA GLN A 81 4.58 14.93 1.04
C GLN A 81 5.17 15.21 2.43
N LYS A 82 4.76 14.44 3.45
CA LYS A 82 5.02 14.73 4.86
C LYS A 82 6.35 14.13 5.35
N GLU A 83 6.65 12.89 4.99
CA GLU A 83 7.86 12.20 5.46
C GLU A 83 9.06 12.32 4.52
N LYS A 84 8.82 12.45 3.21
CA LYS A 84 9.90 12.49 2.19
C LYS A 84 10.14 13.89 1.61
N GLY A 85 9.36 14.90 2.00
CA GLY A 85 9.53 16.28 1.51
C GLY A 85 9.41 16.42 -0.02
N GLY A 86 8.58 15.58 -0.65
CA GLY A 86 8.39 15.52 -2.09
C GLY A 86 9.33 14.57 -2.84
N ALA A 87 10.27 13.91 -2.16
CA ALA A 87 11.20 12.99 -2.81
C ALA A 87 10.53 11.69 -3.30
N SER A 88 11.04 11.14 -4.40
CA SER A 88 10.60 9.87 -5.00
C SER A 88 10.87 8.64 -4.13
N PHE A 89 10.21 7.53 -4.48
CA PHE A 89 10.40 6.22 -3.87
C PHE A 89 11.51 5.44 -4.57
N PHE A 90 12.43 4.84 -3.81
CA PHE A 90 13.56 4.12 -4.37
C PHE A 90 13.87 2.79 -3.68
N TYR A 91 14.41 1.85 -4.45
CA TYR A 91 15.12 0.69 -3.94
C TYR A 91 16.47 0.54 -4.66
N GLY A 92 17.55 0.94 -3.99
CA GLY A 92 18.86 1.09 -4.62
C GLY A 92 18.80 2.16 -5.71
N ARG A 93 18.96 1.75 -6.97
CA ARG A 93 18.88 2.65 -8.15
C ARG A 93 17.54 2.60 -8.88
N ILE A 94 16.59 1.81 -8.39
CA ILE A 94 15.29 1.58 -9.03
C ILE A 94 14.30 2.61 -8.47
N CYS A 95 13.78 3.47 -9.34
CA CYS A 95 12.64 4.34 -9.01
C CYS A 95 11.37 3.49 -8.92
N LEU A 96 10.57 3.74 -7.88
CA LEU A 96 9.34 3.01 -7.56
C LEU A 96 8.09 3.90 -7.62
N ASP A 97 8.21 5.10 -8.22
CA ASP A 97 7.11 6.07 -8.29
C ASP A 97 5.89 5.56 -9.06
N GLU A 98 5.99 4.45 -9.81
CA GLU A 98 4.82 3.81 -10.42
C GLU A 98 3.73 3.47 -9.39
N LEU A 99 4.12 3.27 -8.12
CA LEU A 99 3.18 3.00 -7.04
C LEU A 99 2.11 4.10 -6.91
N LEU A 100 2.44 5.35 -7.27
CA LEU A 100 1.54 6.50 -7.18
C LEU A 100 0.50 6.55 -8.31
N TYR A 101 0.69 5.76 -9.38
CA TYR A 101 -0.01 5.93 -10.65
C TYR A 101 -0.61 4.65 -11.22
N PHE A 102 -0.54 3.51 -10.50
CA PHE A 102 -1.30 2.32 -10.91
C PHE A 102 -2.77 2.66 -11.13
N GLN A 103 -3.29 2.28 -12.29
CA GLN A 103 -4.68 2.46 -12.70
C GLN A 103 -5.19 1.14 -13.23
N LEU A 104 -6.24 0.60 -12.60
CA LEU A 104 -6.89 -0.60 -13.10
C LEU A 104 -7.54 -0.33 -14.46
N PRO A 105 -7.57 -1.30 -15.38
CA PRO A 105 -8.29 -1.16 -16.65
C PRO A 105 -9.75 -0.78 -16.37
N ARG A 106 -10.26 0.23 -17.09
CA ARG A 106 -11.70 0.54 -17.06
C ARG A 106 -12.47 -0.69 -17.55
N ARG A 107 -13.35 -1.22 -16.71
CA ARG A 107 -14.27 -2.31 -17.06
C ARG A 107 -15.47 -1.78 -17.81
#